data_AF-A0A2T0QLN2-F1
#
_entry.id   AF-A0A2T0QLN2-F1
#
_cell.length_a   1.000
_cell.length_b   1.000
_cell.length_c   1.000
_cell.angle_alpha   90.00
_cell.angle_beta   90.00
_cell.angle_gamma   90.00
#
_symmetry.space_group_name_H-M   'P 1'
#
loop_
_entity.id
_entity.type
_entity.pdbx_description
1 polymer ?
#
loop_
_entity_poly.entity_id
_entity_poly.type
_entity_poly.pdbx_seq_one_letter_code
_entity_poly.pdbx_strand_id
1 'polypeptide(L)' 'TWLHLYNHHRHHTALGGLTPASRVTNLSGQYN' A
#
# COMPACT_ATOMS: atom_id res chain seq x y z
N THR A 1 8.51 0.45 -11.56
CA THR A 1 9.62 1.04 -10.76
C THR A 1 9.57 0.52 -9.33
N TRP A 2 10.69 0.59 -8.58
CA TRP A 2 10.82 0.00 -7.24
C TRP A 2 9.78 0.51 -6.22
N LEU A 3 9.45 1.80 -6.28
CA LEU A 3 8.48 2.45 -5.39
C LEU A 3 7.07 1.89 -5.57
N HIS A 4 6.65 1.62 -6.82
CA HIS A 4 5.33 1.08 -7.13
C HIS A 4 5.16 -0.34 -6.56
N LEU A 5 6.22 -1.16 -6.68
CA LEU A 5 6.22 -2.53 -6.16
C LEU A 5 6.17 -2.56 -4.64
N TYR A 6 6.94 -1.68 -3.99
CA TYR A 6 6.98 -1.57 -2.53
C TYR A 6 5.64 -1.09 -1.95
N ASN A 7 5.02 -0.08 -2.56
CA ASN A 7 3.77 0.50 -2.06
C ASN A 7 2.54 -0.39 -2.32
N HIS A 8 2.50 -1.13 -3.43
CA HIS A 8 1.29 -1.82 -3.88
C HIS A 8 1.35 -3.34 -3.95
N HIS A 9 2.52 -3.96 -4.02
CA HIS A 9 2.63 -5.41 -4.26
C HIS A 9 3.32 -6.17 -3.13
N ARG A 10 4.03 -5.46 -2.23
CA ARG A 10 4.73 -6.12 -1.13
C ARG A 10 3.89 -6.14 0.14
N HIS A 11 3.54 -7.36 0.59
CA HIS A 11 2.94 -7.59 1.90
C HIS A 11 3.91 -7.21 3.01
N HIS A 12 3.48 -6.39 3.97
CA HIS A 12 4.28 -5.99 5.12
C HIS A 12 3.84 -6.77 6.35
N THR A 13 4.74 -7.54 6.98
CA THR A 13 4.41 -8.36 8.18
C THR A 13 3.99 -7.49 9.36
N ALA A 14 4.59 -6.30 9.50
CA ALA A 14 4.18 -5.29 10.48
C ALA A 14 2.77 -4.72 10.24
N LEU A 15 2.11 -5.11 9.14
CA LEU A 15 0.76 -4.71 8.77
C LEU A 15 -0.26 -5.83 8.72
N GLY A 16 0.06 -7.00 9.29
CA GLY A 16 -0.81 -8.15 9.16
C GLY A 16 -0.94 -8.62 7.71
N GLY A 17 0.08 -8.38 6.87
CA GLY A 17 0.07 -8.77 5.47
C GLY A 17 -0.52 -7.73 4.52
N LEU A 18 -0.96 -6.55 4.98
CA LEU A 18 -1.39 -5.51 4.06
C LEU A 18 -0.19 -4.78 3.42
N THR A 19 -0.43 -4.17 2.27
CA THR A 19 0.57 -3.34 1.59
C THR A 19 0.69 -1.99 2.29
N PRO A 20 1.83 -1.29 2.20
CA PRO A 20 2.01 0.02 2.84
C PRO A 20 0.92 1.04 2.46
N ALA A 21 0.48 1.05 1.20
CA ALA A 21 -0.56 1.96 0.73
C ALA A 21 -1.93 1.73 1.39
N SER A 22 -2.22 0.51 1.87
CA SER A 22 -3.48 0.20 2.57
C SER A 22 -3.66 0.95 3.89
N ARG A 23 -2.60 1.55 4.46
CA ARG A 23 -2.70 2.36 5.70
C ARG A 23 -3.13 3.80 5.47
N VAL A 24 -2.90 4.33 4.28
CA VAL A 24 -3.21 5.72 3.99
C VAL A 24 -4.68 5.76 3.60
N THR A 25 -5.48 6.48 4.37
CA THR A 25 -6.92 6.61 4.16
C THR A 25 -7.28 7.68 3.14
N ASN A 26 -6.31 8.50 2.70
CA ASN A 26 -6.48 9.60 1.76
C ASN A 26 -5.53 9.46 0.55
N LEU A 27 -5.35 8.24 0.04
CA LEU A 27 -4.57 8.05 -1.18
C LEU A 27 -5.41 8.54 -2.37
N SER A 28 -4.82 9.39 -3.22
CA SER A 28 -5.45 9.80 -4.48
C SER A 28 -5.86 8.57 -5.30
N GLY A 29 -7.16 8.40 -5.56
CA GLY A 29 -7.71 7.24 -6.26
C GLY A 29 -8.34 6.15 -5.39
N GLN A 30 -8.40 6.32 -4.05
CA GLN A 30 -9.16 5.41 -3.16
C GLN A 30 -10.68 5.64 -3.18
N TYR A 31 -11.14 6.82 -3.61
CA TYR A 31 -12.55 7.14 -3.77
C TYR A 31 -12.87 7.13 -5.28
N ASN A 32 -13.46 6.04 -5.75
CA ASN A 32 -14.12 5.95 -7.05
C ASN A 32 -15.60 5.67 -6.79
#